data_AF-A0A2N2PK78-F1
#
_entry.id   AF-A0A2N2PK78-F1
#
_cell.length_a   1.000
_cell.length_b   1.000
_cell.length_c   1.000
_cell.angle_alpha   90.00
_cell.angle_beta   90.00
_cell.angle_gamma   90.00
#
_symmetry.space_group_name_H-M   'P 1'
#
loop_
_entity.id
_entity.type
_entity.pdbx_description
1 polymer ?
#
loop_
_entity_poly.entity_id
_entity_poly.type
_entity_poly.pdbx_seq_one_letter_code
_entity_poly.pdbx_strand_id
1 'polypeptide(L)'
;MNRQSLIINLTLLLAIIGVTYLIYTAPEEQEKLPTPITMAAAPPRETNFDPESVRNTYTNFGEAKLYQAIMTPTPTPTPPPPPPEKTPDIHNALKAWRLMGAGDGEATIEDRGAKEDSDQRIFFMKVGEEREVNTEVGGKKAKLSKIDQSGDVPAVEFTMEGSAETKKVKMEF
;
A
#
# COMPACT_ATOMS: atom_id res chain seq x y z
N MET A 1 -3.93 -50.14 -16.45
CA MET A 1 -2.89 -49.21 -16.98
C MET A 1 -2.02 -49.98 -17.95
N ASN A 2 -1.84 -49.49 -19.18
CA ASN A 2 -1.03 -50.17 -20.19
C ASN A 2 0.46 -50.08 -19.79
N ARG A 3 1.22 -51.18 -19.85
CA ARG A 3 2.66 -51.19 -19.48
C ARG A 3 3.46 -50.15 -20.26
N GLN A 4 3.07 -49.88 -21.51
CA GLN A 4 3.69 -48.85 -22.33
C GLN A 4 3.46 -47.44 -21.79
N SER A 5 2.26 -47.12 -21.29
CA SER A 5 1.98 -45.79 -20.75
C SER A 5 2.70 -45.55 -19.41
N LEU A 6 2.92 -46.61 -18.62
CA LEU A 6 3.74 -46.54 -17.41
C LEU A 6 5.21 -46.22 -17.73
N ILE A 7 5.80 -46.90 -18.72
CA ILE A 7 7.21 -46.71 -19.08
C ILE A 7 7.45 -45.32 -19.66
N ILE A 8 6.52 -44.81 -20.49
CA ILE A 8 6.62 -43.46 -21.05
C ILE A 8 6.58 -42.42 -19.94
N ASN A 9 5.64 -42.52 -19.01
CA ASN A 9 5.51 -41.56 -17.91
C ASN A 9 6.73 -41.59 -16.98
N LEU A 10 7.28 -42.78 -16.69
CA LEU A 10 8.47 -42.92 -15.86
C LEU A 10 9.70 -42.29 -16.53
N THR A 11 9.87 -42.51 -17.84
CA THR A 11 10.97 -41.93 -18.61
C THR A 11 10.88 -40.41 -18.67
N LEU A 12 9.67 -39.88 -18.84
CA LEU A 12 9.42 -38.44 -18.87
C LEU A 12 9.77 -37.79 -17.52
N LEU A 13 9.39 -38.42 -16.41
CA LEU A 13 9.69 -37.95 -15.07
C LEU A 13 11.21 -37.88 -14.83
N LEU A 14 11.95 -38.92 -15.23
CA LEU A 14 13.41 -38.96 -15.09
C LEU A 14 14.10 -37.88 -15.95
N ALA A 15 13.59 -37.61 -17.15
CA ALA A 15 14.11 -36.54 -18.00
C ALA A 15 13.93 -35.16 -17.36
N ILE A 16 12.76 -34.89 -16.75
CA ILE A 16 12.50 -33.63 -16.05
C ILE A 16 13.48 -33.46 -14.89
N ILE A 17 13.64 -34.49 -14.05
CA ILE A 17 14.57 -34.46 -12.91
C ILE A 17 16.01 -34.20 -13.38
N GLY A 18 16.44 -34.85 -14.47
CA GLY A 18 17.78 -34.66 -15.05
C GLY A 18 18.02 -33.23 -15.54
N VAL A 19 17.04 -32.63 -16.22
CA VAL A 19 17.13 -31.23 -16.70
C VAL A 19 17.14 -30.25 -15.53
N THR A 20 16.29 -30.45 -14.52
CA THR A 20 16.28 -29.61 -13.32
C THR A 20 17.61 -29.68 -12.57
N TYR A 21 18.20 -30.87 -12.46
CA TYR A 21 19.50 -31.05 -11.83
C TYR A 21 20.61 -30.31 -12.60
N LEU A 22 20.61 -30.40 -13.94
CA LEU A 22 21.57 -29.67 -14.77
C LEU A 22 21.48 -28.16 -14.58
N ILE A 23 20.27 -27.60 -14.55
CA ILE A 23 20.05 -26.16 -14.31
C ILE A 23 20.53 -25.77 -12.91
N TYR A 24 20.24 -26.59 -11.89
CA TYR A 24 20.65 -26.31 -10.51
C TYR A 24 22.17 -26.33 -10.32
N THR A 25 22.86 -27.20 -11.06
CA THR A 25 24.34 -27.32 -10.99
C THR A 25 25.09 -26.40 -11.93
N ALA A 26 24.39 -25.63 -12.78
CA ALA A 26 25.02 -24.67 -13.66
C ALA A 26 25.65 -23.56 -12.80
N PRO A 27 26.98 -23.38 -12.83
CA PRO A 27 27.62 -22.31 -12.08
C PRO A 27 27.14 -20.97 -12.61
N GLU A 28 26.66 -20.10 -11.72
CA GLU A 28 26.42 -18.69 -12.05
C GLU A 28 27.75 -18.05 -12.43
N GLU A 29 27.99 -17.88 -13.73
CA GLU A 29 29.05 -16.99 -14.21
C GLU A 29 28.66 -15.57 -13.81
N GLN A 30 29.16 -15.12 -12.64
CA GLN A 30 29.09 -13.72 -12.26
C GLN A 30 29.95 -12.92 -13.24
N GLU A 31 29.29 -12.25 -14.17
CA GLU A 31 29.87 -11.16 -14.95
C GLU A 31 30.36 -10.09 -13.95
N LYS A 32 31.66 -10.10 -13.66
CA LYS A 32 32.32 -9.00 -12.96
C LYS A 32 32.24 -7.79 -13.86
N LEU A 33 31.25 -6.92 -13.62
CA LEU A 33 31.24 -5.60 -14.23
C LEU A 33 32.54 -4.88 -13.88
N PRO A 34 33.20 -4.22 -14.84
CA PRO A 34 34.37 -3.40 -14.57
C PRO A 34 33.99 -2.32 -13.56
N THR A 35 34.75 -2.23 -12.47
CA THR A 35 34.60 -1.17 -11.48
C THR A 35 34.76 0.18 -12.17
N PRO A 36 33.79 1.12 -12.03
CA PRO A 36 33.96 2.46 -12.55
C PRO A 36 35.17 3.09 -11.88
N ILE A 37 36.15 3.50 -12.70
CA ILE A 37 37.26 4.34 -12.25
C ILE A 37 36.64 5.64 -11.78
N THR A 38 36.44 5.76 -10.47
CA THR A 38 36.02 7.01 -9.86
C THR A 38 37.26 7.89 -9.82
N MET A 39 37.49 8.65 -10.90
CA MET A 39 38.36 9.81 -10.79
C MET A 39 37.67 10.75 -9.80
N ALA A 40 38.21 10.85 -8.59
CA ALA A 40 37.78 11.84 -7.62
C ALA A 40 37.91 13.21 -8.30
N ALA A 41 36.78 13.80 -8.68
CA ALA A 41 36.73 15.20 -9.04
C ALA A 41 37.31 15.96 -7.85
N ALA A 42 38.36 16.75 -8.08
CA ALA A 42 38.85 17.67 -7.06
C ALA A 42 37.64 18.44 -6.51
N PRO A 43 37.49 18.54 -5.18
CA PRO A 43 36.35 19.25 -4.61
C PRO A 43 36.31 20.64 -5.24
N PRO A 44 35.12 21.13 -5.64
CA PRO A 44 34.99 22.50 -6.11
C PRO A 44 35.63 23.40 -5.06
N ARG A 45 36.60 24.24 -5.47
CA ARG A 45 37.18 25.21 -4.54
C ARG A 45 36.04 26.04 -4.01
N GLU A 46 35.78 25.93 -2.71
CA GLU A 46 34.86 26.81 -2.02
C GLU A 46 35.38 28.23 -2.19
N THR A 47 34.75 28.98 -3.10
CA THR A 47 34.91 30.41 -3.14
C THR A 47 34.03 30.94 -2.02
N ASN A 48 34.62 31.03 -0.81
CA ASN A 48 33.99 31.77 0.28
C ASN A 48 33.95 33.23 -0.13
N PHE A 49 32.85 33.61 -0.78
CA PHE A 49 32.54 34.99 -1.06
C PHE A 49 32.29 35.68 0.28
N ASP A 50 33.27 36.46 0.74
CA ASP A 50 33.15 37.28 1.93
C ASP A 50 32.63 38.68 1.53
N PRO A 51 31.34 38.99 1.76
CA PRO A 51 30.75 40.27 1.37
C PRO A 51 31.39 41.46 2.11
N GLU A 52 31.95 41.26 3.30
CA GLU A 52 32.62 42.32 4.07
C GLU A 52 33.97 42.67 3.44
N SER A 53 34.73 41.68 2.97
CA SER A 53 35.99 41.93 2.23
C SER A 53 35.78 42.77 0.97
N VAL A 54 34.69 42.53 0.24
CA VAL A 54 34.37 43.23 -1.01
C VAL A 54 33.87 44.65 -0.72
N ARG A 55 33.05 44.83 0.33
CA ARG A 55 32.57 46.15 0.76
C ARG A 55 33.71 47.06 1.23
N ASN A 56 34.73 46.50 1.88
CA ASN A 56 35.94 47.23 2.26
C ASN A 56 36.86 47.57 1.07
N THR A 57 36.89 46.71 0.05
CA THR A 57 37.72 46.92 -1.16
C THR A 57 37.07 47.88 -2.16
N TYR A 58 35.74 47.88 -2.24
CA TYR A 58 34.96 48.68 -3.16
C TYR A 58 33.93 49.49 -2.36
N THR A 59 34.27 50.75 -2.08
CA THR A 59 33.48 51.66 -1.21
C THR A 59 32.03 51.85 -1.65
N ASN A 60 31.70 51.59 -2.92
CA ASN A 60 30.36 51.72 -3.49
C ASN A 60 29.65 50.37 -3.71
N PHE A 61 30.22 49.27 -3.20
CA PHE A 61 29.66 47.93 -3.33
C PHE A 61 28.42 47.77 -2.44
N GLY A 62 27.25 47.73 -3.08
CA GLY A 62 25.94 47.72 -2.41
C GLY A 62 25.07 48.95 -2.69
N GLU A 63 25.63 50.04 -3.22
CA GLU A 63 24.86 51.22 -3.64
C GLU A 63 24.28 51.07 -5.05
N ALA A 64 24.95 50.33 -5.94
CA ALA A 64 24.38 50.00 -7.24
C ALA A 64 23.27 48.95 -7.07
N LYS A 65 22.10 49.23 -7.67
CA LYS A 65 20.88 48.39 -7.61
C LYS A 65 21.13 46.91 -7.93
N LEU A 66 22.13 46.61 -8.76
CA LEU A 66 22.53 45.25 -9.13
C LEU A 66 23.07 44.42 -7.94
N TYR A 67 23.73 45.05 -6.95
CA TYR A 67 24.30 44.34 -5.80
C TYR A 67 23.33 44.18 -4.63
N GLN A 68 22.29 45.04 -4.56
CA GLN A 68 21.25 44.91 -3.54
C GLN A 68 20.46 43.59 -3.67
N ALA A 69 20.20 43.15 -4.90
CA ALA A 69 19.49 41.89 -5.16
C ALA A 69 20.27 40.64 -4.67
N ILE A 70 21.59 40.73 -4.57
CA ILE A 70 22.45 39.63 -4.10
C ILE A 70 22.50 39.62 -2.56
N MET A 71 22.36 40.79 -1.92
CA MET A 71 22.42 40.92 -0.46
C MET A 71 21.06 40.78 0.23
N THR A 72 19.96 40.89 -0.51
CA THR A 72 18.63 40.58 0.03
C THR A 72 18.45 39.06 0.07
N PRO A 73 18.27 38.44 1.25
CA PRO A 73 17.92 37.03 1.31
C PRO A 73 16.59 36.83 0.57
N THR A 74 16.61 36.01 -0.47
CA THR A 74 15.38 35.60 -1.15
C THR A 74 14.49 34.90 -0.12
N PRO A 75 13.23 35.34 0.10
CA PRO A 75 12.34 34.67 1.03
C PRO A 75 12.20 33.21 0.61
N THR A 76 12.49 32.29 1.54
CA THR A 76 12.28 30.86 1.28
C THR A 76 10.79 30.64 1.06
N PRO A 77 10.37 30.07 -0.08
CA PRO A 77 8.96 29.79 -0.32
C PRO A 77 8.44 28.86 0.78
N THR A 78 7.31 29.22 1.39
CA THR A 78 6.63 28.32 2.32
C THR A 78 6.20 27.07 1.56
N PRO A 79 6.48 25.85 2.05
CA PRO A 79 5.98 24.64 1.44
C PRO A 79 4.45 24.70 1.37
N PRO A 80 3.83 24.22 0.27
CA PRO A 80 2.38 24.07 0.25
C PRO A 80 1.96 23.14 1.39
N PRO A 81 0.77 23.35 1.99
CA PRO A 81 0.26 22.44 2.99
C PRO A 81 0.14 21.03 2.40
N PRO A 82 0.35 19.98 3.21
CA PRO A 82 0.18 18.62 2.74
C PRO A 82 -1.27 18.41 2.28
N PRO A 83 -1.50 17.53 1.28
CA PRO A 83 -2.85 17.18 0.87
C PRO A 83 -3.60 16.53 2.04
N PRO A 84 -4.93 16.71 2.14
CA PRO A 84 -5.72 16.07 3.17
C PRO A 84 -5.61 14.55 3.06
N GLU A 85 -5.48 13.89 4.22
CA GLU A 85 -5.48 12.44 4.30
C GLU A 85 -6.86 11.89 3.92
N LYS A 86 -6.91 10.91 3.02
CA LYS A 86 -8.17 10.32 2.60
C LYS A 86 -8.77 9.52 3.75
N THR A 87 -10.04 9.78 4.05
CA THR A 87 -10.81 9.02 5.03
C THR A 87 -11.38 7.76 4.37
N PRO A 88 -11.32 6.57 5.00
CA PRO A 88 -11.91 5.36 4.44
C PRO A 88 -13.45 5.44 4.43
N ASP A 89 -14.05 5.06 3.29
CA ASP A 89 -15.49 4.99 3.08
C ASP A 89 -16.05 3.59 3.47
N ILE A 90 -16.85 3.55 4.53
CA ILE A 90 -17.47 2.31 5.02
C ILE A 90 -18.56 1.77 4.07
N HIS A 91 -19.26 2.65 3.35
CA HIS A 91 -20.29 2.25 2.41
C HIS A 91 -19.70 1.49 1.24
N ASN A 92 -18.59 1.99 0.70
CA ASN A 92 -17.85 1.33 -0.37
C ASN A 92 -17.18 0.04 0.12
N ALA A 93 -16.49 0.07 1.26
CA ALA A 93 -15.77 -1.08 1.83
C ALA A 93 -16.69 -2.29 2.05
N LEU A 94 -17.89 -2.06 2.59
CA LEU A 94 -18.86 -3.12 2.89
C LEU A 94 -19.89 -3.32 1.79
N LYS A 95 -19.66 -2.79 0.57
CA LYS A 95 -20.67 -2.81 -0.51
C LYS A 95 -21.02 -4.22 -0.95
N ALA A 96 -20.04 -5.11 -0.94
CA ALA A 96 -20.21 -6.50 -1.36
C ALA A 96 -20.86 -7.38 -0.27
N TRP A 97 -20.86 -6.93 0.98
CA TRP A 97 -21.40 -7.68 2.11
C TRP A 97 -22.93 -7.70 2.09
N ARG A 98 -23.48 -8.89 2.25
CA ARG A 98 -24.92 -9.15 2.32
C ARG A 98 -25.25 -9.85 3.62
N LEU A 99 -26.25 -9.35 4.34
CA LEU A 99 -26.74 -10.01 5.53
C LEU A 99 -27.60 -11.22 5.14
N MET A 100 -27.18 -12.41 5.56
CA MET A 100 -27.85 -13.69 5.30
C MET A 100 -28.67 -14.17 6.50
N GLY A 101 -28.28 -13.77 7.72
CA GLY A 101 -28.86 -14.23 8.97
C GLY A 101 -28.47 -13.31 10.12
N ALA A 102 -29.35 -13.13 11.10
CA ALA A 102 -29.01 -12.46 12.35
C ALA A 102 -29.79 -13.10 13.50
N GLY A 103 -29.10 -13.66 14.50
CA GLY A 103 -29.64 -14.51 15.56
C GLY A 103 -28.73 -14.50 16.79
N ASP A 104 -29.28 -14.52 18.01
CA ASP A 104 -28.51 -14.82 19.24
C ASP A 104 -27.20 -14.01 19.45
N GLY A 105 -27.17 -12.74 19.02
CA GLY A 105 -25.98 -11.88 19.14
C GLY A 105 -24.92 -12.10 18.05
N GLU A 106 -25.24 -12.87 17.03
CA GLU A 106 -24.38 -13.20 15.89
C GLU A 106 -25.08 -12.87 14.55
N ALA A 107 -24.28 -12.46 13.56
CA ALA A 107 -24.72 -12.17 12.21
C ALA A 107 -24.01 -13.09 11.22
N THR A 108 -24.75 -13.66 10.28
CA THR A 108 -24.23 -14.40 9.13
C THR A 108 -24.15 -13.45 7.95
N ILE A 109 -22.95 -13.25 7.42
CA ILE A 109 -22.66 -12.34 6.33
C ILE A 109 -22.10 -13.14 5.15
N GLU A 110 -22.57 -12.83 3.94
CA GLU A 110 -21.93 -13.24 2.69
C GLU A 110 -21.13 -12.05 2.13
N ASP A 111 -19.83 -12.25 1.88
CA ASP A 111 -19.01 -11.32 1.10
C ASP A 111 -19.02 -11.72 -0.38
N ARG A 112 -19.82 -11.01 -1.18
CA ARG A 112 -19.92 -11.23 -2.63
C ARG A 112 -18.70 -10.74 -3.42
N GLY A 113 -17.73 -10.10 -2.75
CA GLY A 113 -16.46 -9.68 -3.33
C GLY A 113 -15.36 -10.73 -3.14
N ALA A 114 -15.56 -11.70 -2.25
CA ALA A 114 -14.67 -12.84 -2.10
C ALA A 114 -14.76 -13.76 -3.32
N LYS A 115 -13.68 -14.51 -3.58
CA LYS A 115 -13.68 -15.54 -4.64
C LYS A 115 -14.74 -16.60 -4.31
N GLU A 116 -15.41 -17.12 -5.34
CA GLU A 116 -16.53 -18.05 -5.21
C GLU A 116 -16.20 -19.29 -4.36
N ASP A 117 -14.99 -19.83 -4.51
CA ASP A 117 -14.49 -21.01 -3.78
C ASP A 117 -13.75 -20.65 -2.48
N SER A 118 -13.89 -19.42 -1.98
CA SER A 118 -13.25 -19.03 -0.74
C SER A 118 -14.09 -19.48 0.45
N ASP A 119 -13.47 -20.21 1.38
CA ASP A 119 -14.05 -20.51 2.70
C ASP A 119 -14.41 -19.24 3.50
N GLN A 120 -13.94 -18.06 3.06
CA GLN A 120 -14.22 -16.77 3.67
C GLN A 120 -15.44 -16.06 3.07
N ARG A 121 -16.08 -16.63 2.03
CA ARG A 121 -17.25 -16.03 1.36
C ARG A 121 -18.46 -15.91 2.28
N ILE A 122 -18.69 -16.88 3.15
CA ILE A 122 -19.73 -16.81 4.19
C ILE A 122 -19.03 -16.89 5.54
N PHE A 123 -19.40 -15.99 6.44
CA PHE A 123 -18.82 -15.96 7.78
C PHE A 123 -19.81 -15.46 8.81
N PHE A 124 -19.46 -15.69 10.07
CA PHE A 124 -20.20 -15.26 11.23
C PHE A 124 -19.45 -14.14 11.92
N MET A 125 -20.17 -13.17 12.48
CA MET A 125 -19.61 -12.14 13.32
C MET A 125 -20.49 -11.93 14.54
N LYS A 126 -19.87 -11.89 15.72
CA LYS A 126 -20.55 -11.50 16.96
C LYS A 126 -20.47 -10.00 17.18
N VAL A 127 -21.41 -9.45 17.95
CA VAL A 127 -21.33 -8.04 18.36
C VAL A 127 -20.01 -7.81 19.09
N GLY A 128 -19.25 -6.82 18.61
CA GLY A 128 -17.91 -6.51 19.10
C GLY A 128 -16.77 -7.13 18.29
N GLU A 129 -17.05 -8.09 17.41
CA GLU A 129 -16.05 -8.74 16.57
C GLU A 129 -15.63 -7.86 15.40
N GLU A 130 -14.37 -7.96 15.02
CA GLU A 130 -13.73 -7.19 13.97
C GLU A 130 -13.30 -8.10 12.83
N ARG A 131 -13.45 -7.62 11.59
CA ARG A 131 -12.98 -8.29 10.39
C ARG A 131 -12.27 -7.30 9.48
N GLU A 132 -11.19 -7.77 8.85
CA GLU A 132 -10.46 -6.97 7.89
C GLU A 132 -11.29 -6.76 6.60
N VAL A 133 -11.28 -5.53 6.11
CA VAL A 133 -11.94 -5.08 4.89
C VAL A 133 -10.97 -4.26 4.07
N ASN A 134 -11.00 -4.47 2.77
CA ASN A 134 -10.17 -3.69 1.86
C ASN A 134 -10.87 -2.37 1.54
N THR A 135 -10.13 -1.28 1.74
CA THR A 135 -10.56 0.08 1.40
C THR A 135 -9.58 0.70 0.40
N GLU A 136 -9.98 1.81 -0.21
CA GLU A 136 -9.09 2.62 -1.07
C GLU A 136 -7.85 3.18 -0.36
N VAL A 137 -7.84 3.20 0.98
CA VAL A 137 -6.70 3.62 1.81
C VAL A 137 -5.99 2.44 2.50
N GLY A 138 -6.29 1.20 2.08
CA GLY A 138 -5.68 -0.03 2.58
C GLY A 138 -6.61 -0.91 3.42
N GLY A 139 -6.05 -1.95 4.03
CA GLY A 139 -6.76 -2.82 4.96
C GLY A 139 -7.21 -2.06 6.20
N LYS A 140 -8.51 -2.10 6.50
CA LYS A 140 -9.13 -1.53 7.71
C LYS A 140 -9.95 -2.59 8.41
N LYS A 141 -10.29 -2.36 9.68
CA LYS A 141 -11.16 -3.26 10.43
C LYS A 141 -12.58 -2.74 10.47
N ALA A 142 -13.53 -3.56 10.04
CA ALA A 142 -14.95 -3.36 10.23
C ALA A 142 -15.40 -4.14 11.47
N LYS A 143 -16.12 -3.48 12.37
CA LYS A 143 -16.61 -4.04 13.63
C LYS A 143 -18.13 -4.13 13.60
N LEU A 144 -18.68 -5.28 13.96
CA LEU A 144 -20.12 -5.41 14.17
C LEU A 144 -20.50 -4.71 15.48
N SER A 145 -21.22 -3.60 15.38
CA SER A 145 -21.57 -2.77 16.55
C SER A 145 -22.93 -3.11 17.14
N LYS A 146 -23.90 -3.49 16.30
CA LYS A 146 -25.26 -3.77 16.73
C LYS A 146 -25.97 -4.75 15.80
N ILE A 147 -26.85 -5.56 16.38
CA ILE A 147 -27.82 -6.37 15.68
C ILE A 147 -29.22 -5.87 16.05
N ASP A 148 -30.04 -5.63 15.05
CA ASP A 148 -31.41 -5.15 15.16
C ASP A 148 -32.36 -6.21 14.58
N GLN A 149 -32.99 -6.96 15.48
CA GLN A 149 -34.01 -7.97 15.19
C GLN A 149 -35.42 -7.47 15.48
N SER A 150 -35.57 -6.19 15.87
CA SER A 150 -36.84 -5.68 16.39
C SER A 150 -37.87 -5.33 15.31
N GLY A 151 -37.46 -5.31 14.03
CA GLY A 151 -38.33 -5.02 12.90
C GLY A 151 -38.60 -6.22 12.00
N ASP A 152 -39.49 -6.04 11.02
CA ASP A 152 -39.89 -7.08 10.05
C ASP A 152 -38.71 -7.64 9.22
N VAL A 153 -37.62 -6.87 9.12
CA VAL A 153 -36.41 -7.25 8.39
C VAL A 153 -35.21 -7.12 9.33
N PRO A 154 -34.48 -8.22 9.60
CA PRO A 154 -33.26 -8.17 10.39
C PRO A 154 -32.22 -7.23 9.77
N ALA A 155 -31.51 -6.49 10.62
CA ALA A 155 -30.46 -5.58 10.20
C ALA A 155 -29.29 -5.59 11.16
N VAL A 156 -28.12 -5.21 10.67
CA VAL A 156 -26.90 -5.10 11.45
C VAL A 156 -26.21 -3.78 11.17
N GLU A 157 -25.51 -3.23 12.16
CA GLU A 157 -24.77 -1.97 12.03
C GLU A 157 -23.28 -2.21 12.24
N PHE A 158 -22.48 -1.69 11.30
CA PHE A 158 -21.03 -1.76 11.32
C PHE A 158 -20.41 -0.38 11.53
N THR A 159 -19.31 -0.36 12.27
CA THR A 159 -18.37 0.76 12.36
C THR A 159 -17.04 0.34 11.71
N MET A 160 -16.23 1.27 11.23
CA MET A 160 -14.94 0.95 10.63
C MET A 160 -13.83 1.84 11.17
N GLU A 161 -12.65 1.26 11.38
CA GLU A 161 -11.47 1.99 11.81
C GLU A 161 -11.15 3.15 10.85
N GLY A 162 -11.00 4.36 11.40
CA GLY A 162 -10.70 5.57 10.64
C GLY A 162 -11.90 6.19 9.94
N SER A 163 -13.10 5.63 10.06
CA SER A 163 -14.35 6.24 9.58
C SER A 163 -15.20 6.69 10.77
N ALA A 164 -15.77 7.90 10.68
CA ALA A 164 -16.75 8.39 11.65
C ALA A 164 -18.18 7.86 11.37
N GLU A 165 -18.35 7.21 10.21
CA GLU A 165 -19.64 6.76 9.73
C GLU A 165 -19.96 5.32 10.18
N THR A 166 -21.25 5.02 10.20
CA THR A 166 -21.76 3.68 10.46
C THR A 166 -22.56 3.20 9.27
N LYS A 167 -22.44 1.93 8.91
CA LYS A 167 -23.23 1.32 7.84
C LYS A 167 -24.24 0.33 8.40
N LYS A 168 -25.51 0.56 8.10
CA LYS A 168 -26.59 -0.41 8.33
C LYS A 168 -26.74 -1.34 7.12
N VAL A 169 -26.64 -2.65 7.34
CA VAL A 169 -26.87 -3.69 6.34
C VAL A 169 -28.14 -4.42 6.72
N LYS A 170 -29.12 -4.45 5.82
CA LYS A 170 -30.39 -5.14 6.01
C LYS A 170 -30.38 -6.48 5.29
N MET A 171 -31.17 -7.42 5.77
CA MET A 171 -31.43 -8.67 5.08
C MET A 171 -32.23 -8.37 3.81
N GLU A 172 -31.76 -8.89 2.67
CA GLU A 172 -32.48 -8.82 1.38
C GLU A 172 -33.12 -10.19 1.13
N PHE A 173 -34.45 -10.20 0.94
CA PHE A 173 -35.24 -11.40 0.63
C PHE A 173 -35.44 -11.54 -0.88
#